data_AF-A0A7L1HDI7-F1
#
_entry.id   AF-A0A7L1HDI7-F1
#
_cell.length_a   1.000
_cell.length_b   1.000
_cell.length_c   1.000
_cell.angle_alpha   90.00
_cell.angle_beta   90.00
_cell.angle_gamma   90.00
#
_symmetry.space_group_name_H-M   'P 1'
#
loop_
_entity.id
_entity.type
_entity.pdbx_description
1 polymer ?
#
loop_
_entity_poly.entity_id
_entity_poly.type
_entity_poly.pdbx_seq_one_letter_code
_entity_poly.pdbx_strand_id
1 'polypeptide(L)'
;LEAELQLDWLKPKLSRRVLLLQDHQSSWHEPLDLALGTPPECRILTAYLRDEDDFKDKLSPVALSLSLALPGGGPGLVLYGNTLVQAQVGG
;
A
#
# COMPACT_ATOMS: atom_id res chain seq x y z
N LEU A 1 -0.39 -10.45 11.00
CA LEU A 1 -1.40 -9.71 10.20
C LEU A 1 -0.95 -9.73 8.75
N GLU A 2 -1.85 -9.62 7.78
CA GLU A 2 -1.46 -9.36 6.40
C GLU A 2 -1.57 -7.86 6.13
N ALA A 3 -0.53 -7.26 5.57
CA ALA A 3 -0.52 -5.86 5.16
C ALA A 3 -0.45 -5.75 3.65
N GLU A 4 -1.32 -4.93 3.06
CA GLU A 4 -1.34 -4.63 1.63
C GLU A 4 -1.23 -3.11 1.40
N LEU A 5 -0.20 -2.69 0.69
CA LEU A 5 -0.03 -1.33 0.19
C LEU A 5 -0.41 -1.30 -1.29
N GLN A 6 -1.23 -0.35 -1.69
CA GLN A 6 -1.57 -0.06 -3.08
C GLN A 6 -1.14 1.35 -3.46
N LEU A 7 -0.32 1.44 -4.51
CA LEU A 7 0.17 2.68 -5.09
C LEU A 7 -0.78 3.16 -6.20
N ASP A 8 -1.03 4.46 -6.22
CA ASP A 8 -1.88 5.15 -7.20
C ASP A 8 -3.26 4.47 -7.38
N TRP A 9 -3.87 4.04 -6.26
CA TRP A 9 -5.00 3.09 -6.26
C TRP A 9 -6.29 3.63 -6.89
N LEU A 10 -6.44 4.96 -6.98
CA LEU A 10 -7.53 5.62 -7.69
C LEU A 10 -7.42 5.53 -9.21
N LYS A 11 -6.26 5.07 -9.73
CA LYS A 11 -6.08 4.77 -11.16
C LYS A 11 -6.36 3.29 -11.46
N PRO A 12 -6.89 2.99 -12.66
CA PRO A 12 -6.96 1.61 -13.15
C PRO A 12 -5.58 0.94 -13.08
N LYS A 13 -5.52 -0.38 -12.80
CA LYS A 13 -4.26 -1.12 -12.59
C LYS A 13 -3.21 -0.86 -13.67
N LEU A 14 -3.61 -0.84 -14.95
CA LEU A 14 -2.71 -0.62 -16.10
C LEU A 14 -2.27 0.84 -16.29
N SER A 15 -2.95 1.78 -15.63
CA SER A 15 -2.70 3.22 -15.71
C SER A 15 -2.08 3.79 -14.44
N ARG A 16 -1.69 2.93 -13.49
CA ARG A 16 -0.98 3.35 -12.28
C ARG A 16 0.38 3.92 -12.68
N ARG A 17 0.67 5.09 -12.14
CA ARG A 17 1.83 5.91 -12.51
C ARG A 17 3.04 5.65 -11.62
N VAL A 18 2.82 5.09 -10.42
CA VAL A 18 3.85 4.85 -9.41
C VAL A 18 4.01 3.36 -9.18
N LEU A 19 5.27 2.92 -9.17
CA LEU A 19 5.66 1.52 -8.96
C LEU A 19 6.74 1.43 -7.88
N LEU A 20 6.78 0.30 -7.18
CA LEU A 20 7.84 -0.03 -6.23
C LEU A 20 9.14 -0.28 -7.00
N LEU A 21 10.25 0.23 -6.46
CA LEU A 21 11.56 0.08 -7.09
C LEU A 21 12.04 -1.37 -7.08
N GLN A 22 11.66 -2.16 -6.08
CA GLN A 22 12.17 -3.51 -5.87
C GLN A 22 11.66 -4.52 -6.91
N ASP A 23 10.39 -4.46 -7.28
CA ASP A 23 9.71 -5.49 -8.09
C ASP A 23 8.88 -4.90 -9.24
N HIS A 24 8.93 -3.58 -9.42
CA HIS A 24 8.16 -2.83 -10.41
C HIS A 24 6.64 -3.07 -10.33
N GLN A 25 6.13 -3.45 -9.15
CA GLN A 25 4.71 -3.62 -8.89
C GLN A 25 4.08 -2.34 -8.33
N SER A 26 2.78 -2.19 -8.53
CA SER A 26 2.01 -1.10 -7.94
C SER A 26 1.35 -1.49 -6.60
N SER A 27 1.74 -2.64 -6.06
CA SER A 27 1.24 -3.17 -4.80
C SER A 27 2.34 -3.91 -4.08
N TRP A 28 2.37 -3.80 -2.76
CA TRP A 28 3.21 -4.59 -1.87
C TRP A 28 2.30 -5.35 -0.91
N HIS A 29 2.66 -6.59 -0.59
CA HIS A 29 1.91 -7.42 0.34
C HIS A 29 2.88 -8.28 1.15
N GLU A 30 2.84 -8.16 2.48
CA GLU A 30 3.61 -9.04 3.37
C GLU A 30 2.88 -9.33 4.69
N PRO A 31 3.19 -10.49 5.31
CA PRO A 31 2.81 -10.75 6.68
C PRO A 31 3.62 -9.87 7.65
N LEU A 32 2.92 -9.28 8.60
CA LEU A 32 3.47 -8.59 9.77
C LEU A 32 3.46 -9.53 10.97
N ASP A 33 4.63 -9.69 11.59
CA ASP A 33 4.80 -10.45 12.82
C ASP A 33 4.77 -9.49 14.03
N LEU A 34 3.62 -9.44 14.69
CA LEU A 34 3.38 -8.53 15.79
C LEU A 34 3.47 -9.29 17.12
N ALA A 35 4.36 -8.84 17.99
CA ALA A 35 4.45 -9.33 19.35
C ALA A 35 3.70 -8.39 20.32
N LEU A 36 3.11 -8.98 21.37
CA LEU A 36 2.43 -8.19 22.39
C LEU A 36 3.44 -7.31 23.13
N GLY A 37 3.11 -6.02 23.29
CA GLY A 37 3.94 -5.08 24.04
C GLY A 37 5.17 -4.55 23.30
N THR A 38 5.34 -4.88 22.01
CA THR A 38 6.40 -4.29 21.18
C THR A 38 5.94 -2.97 20.55
N PRO A 39 6.87 -2.05 20.22
CA PRO A 39 6.56 -0.86 19.46
C PRO A 39 5.99 -1.21 18.07
N PRO A 40 5.33 -0.24 17.39
CA PRO A 40 4.86 -0.43 16.02
C PRO A 40 5.99 -0.84 15.08
N GLU A 41 5.74 -1.86 14.26
CA GLU A 41 6.65 -2.26 13.20
C GLU A 41 6.59 -1.25 12.05
N CYS A 42 7.75 -0.82 11.55
CA CYS A 42 7.86 0.14 10.45
C CYS A 42 8.70 -0.46 9.32
N ARG A 43 8.23 -0.32 8.08
CA ARG A 43 8.94 -0.73 6.87
C ARG A 43 9.09 0.45 5.93
N ILE A 44 10.26 0.59 5.32
CA ILE A 44 10.56 1.64 4.35
C ILE A 44 10.58 1.02 2.96
N LEU A 45 9.68 1.46 2.10
CA LEU A 45 9.60 1.04 0.71
C LEU A 45 9.95 2.23 -0.19
N THR A 46 10.75 1.97 -1.22
CA THR A 46 11.09 2.99 -2.22
C THR A 46 10.23 2.80 -3.46
N ALA A 47 9.58 3.85 -3.90
CA ALA A 47 8.76 3.87 -5.12
C ALA A 47 9.26 4.95 -6.08
N TYR A 48 8.97 4.78 -7.37
CA TYR A 48 9.32 5.71 -8.42
C TYR A 48 8.10 6.03 -9.30
N LEU A 49 8.09 7.24 -9.85
CA LEU A 49 7.15 7.65 -10.89
C LEU A 49 7.65 7.08 -12.22
N ARG A 50 6.75 6.51 -13.02
CA ARG A 50 7.04 6.07 -14.39
C ARG A 50 7.49 7.24 -15.27
N ASP A 51 7.97 6.92 -16.46
CA ASP A 51 8.39 7.93 -17.43
C ASP A 51 7.25 8.92 -17.75
N GLU A 52 7.59 10.15 -18.07
CA GLU A 52 6.62 11.20 -18.37
C GLU A 52 5.75 10.85 -19.60
N ASP A 53 6.29 10.10 -20.55
CA ASP A 53 5.57 9.67 -21.76
C ASP A 53 4.65 8.45 -21.52
N ASP A 54 4.81 7.76 -20.39
CA ASP A 54 4.07 6.54 -20.04
C ASP A 54 2.66 6.81 -19.50
N PHE A 55 2.37 8.06 -19.11
CA PHE A 55 1.06 8.45 -18.59
C PHE A 55 0.70 9.89 -18.93
N LYS A 56 -0.58 10.12 -19.26
CA LYS A 56 -1.07 11.46 -19.65
C LYS A 56 -1.44 12.34 -18.46
N ASP A 57 -1.82 11.71 -17.35
CA ASP A 57 -2.38 12.41 -16.20
C ASP A 57 -1.31 12.87 -15.21
N LYS A 58 -0.96 14.15 -15.32
CA LYS A 58 0.05 14.82 -14.49
C LYS A 58 -0.55 15.69 -13.38
N LEU A 59 -1.88 15.83 -13.35
CA LEU A 59 -2.57 16.76 -12.45
C LEU A 59 -3.26 16.05 -11.28
N SER A 60 -3.74 14.82 -11.49
CA SER A 60 -4.37 14.08 -10.40
C SER A 60 -3.35 13.71 -9.32
N PRO A 61 -3.71 13.85 -8.02
CA PRO A 61 -2.81 13.44 -6.95
C PRO A 61 -2.51 11.94 -7.02
N VAL A 62 -1.36 11.53 -6.50
CA VAL A 62 -1.03 10.11 -6.33
C VAL A 62 -1.66 9.64 -5.03
N ALA A 63 -2.61 8.70 -5.13
CA ALA A 63 -3.31 8.16 -3.97
C ALA A 63 -2.70 6.83 -3.50
N LEU A 64 -2.43 6.72 -2.21
CA LEU A 64 -1.91 5.54 -1.53
C LEU A 64 -2.98 4.93 -0.63
N SER A 65 -2.99 3.61 -0.50
CA SER A 65 -3.86 2.88 0.41
C SER A 65 -3.08 1.80 1.13
N LEU A 66 -3.15 1.75 2.46
CA LEU A 66 -2.61 0.67 3.29
C LEU A 66 -3.77 -0.01 4.01
N SER A 67 -3.93 -1.31 3.80
CA SER A 67 -4.93 -2.13 4.47
C SER A 67 -4.27 -3.26 5.28
N LEU A 68 -4.88 -3.57 6.43
CA LEU A 68 -4.49 -4.66 7.32
C LEU A 68 -5.64 -5.65 7.43
N ALA A 69 -5.32 -6.94 7.31
CA ALA A 69 -6.27 -8.03 7.45
C ALA A 69 -5.72 -9.12 8.39
N LEU A 70 -6.63 -9.90 8.98
CA LEU A 70 -6.23 -11.15 9.62
C LEU A 70 -5.91 -12.18 8.53
N PRO A 71 -4.83 -12.97 8.68
CA PRO A 71 -4.63 -14.14 7.84
C PRO A 71 -5.83 -15.09 8.01
N GLY A 72 -6.31 -15.68 6.90
CA GLY A 72 -7.47 -16.56 6.95
C GLY A 72 -7.27 -17.77 7.86
N GLY A 73 -8.33 -18.19 8.57
CA GLY A 73 -8.38 -19.51 9.23
C GLY A 73 -8.29 -19.57 10.76
N GLY A 74 -8.24 -18.45 11.48
CA GLY A 74 -8.24 -18.45 12.96
C GLY A 74 -9.62 -18.17 13.56
N PRO A 75 -10.31 -19.15 14.20
CA PRO A 75 -11.57 -18.87 14.87
C PRO A 75 -11.36 -17.97 16.10
N GLY A 76 -12.20 -16.93 16.23
CA GLY A 76 -12.32 -16.13 17.46
C GLY A 76 -11.47 -14.86 17.55
N LEU A 77 -10.69 -14.52 16.52
CA LEU A 77 -9.96 -13.25 16.46
C LEU A 77 -10.78 -12.17 15.75
N VAL A 78 -10.86 -10.98 16.36
CA VAL A 78 -11.51 -9.80 15.78
C VAL A 78 -10.47 -8.69 15.63
N LEU A 79 -10.33 -8.17 14.42
CA LEU A 79 -9.50 -7.01 14.12
C LEU A 79 -10.38 -5.76 14.08
N TYR A 80 -10.01 -4.73 14.83
CA TYR A 80 -10.76 -3.48 14.94
C TYR A 80 -9.81 -2.27 15.03
N GLY A 81 -10.37 -1.07 14.87
CA GLY A 81 -9.60 0.18 14.81
C GLY A 81 -9.29 0.61 13.38
N ASN A 82 -8.19 1.34 13.19
CA ASN A 82 -7.78 1.85 11.88
C ASN A 82 -7.06 0.78 11.07
N THR A 83 -7.82 -0.10 10.43
CA THR A 83 -7.29 -1.18 9.59
C THR A 83 -7.12 -0.78 8.12
N LEU A 84 -7.60 0.39 7.73
CA LEU A 84 -7.43 0.98 6.41
C LEU A 84 -7.07 2.45 6.58
N VAL A 85 -5.97 2.87 5.95
CA VAL A 85 -5.53 4.26 5.89
C VAL A 85 -5.22 4.62 4.45
N GLN A 86 -5.66 5.80 4.04
CA GLN A 86 -5.45 6.31 2.68
C GLN A 86 -4.82 7.69 2.76
N ALA A 87 -3.91 7.96 1.83
CA ALA A 87 -3.21 9.23 1.73
C ALA A 87 -3.15 9.69 0.28
N GLN A 88 -2.96 10.98 0.06
CA GLN A 88 -2.78 11.56 -1.26
C GLN A 88 -1.61 12.53 -1.21
N VAL A 89 -0.75 12.46 -2.21
CA VAL A 89 0.34 13.42 -2.40
C VAL A 89 -0.05 14.31 -3.59
N GLY A 90 -0.21 15.60 -3.31
CA GLY A 90 -0.35 16.63 -4.33
C GLY A 90 1.02 16.94 -4.94
N GLY A 91 1.05 17.19 -6.25
CA GLY A 91 2.21 17.77 -6.92
C GLY A 91 2.39 19.24 -6.55
#